data_AF-A0A7V3KNG5-F1
#
_entry.id   AF-A0A7V3KNG5-F1
#
_cell.length_a   1.000
_cell.length_b   1.000
_cell.length_c   1.000
_cell.angle_alpha   90.00
_cell.angle_beta   90.00
_cell.angle_gamma   90.00
#
_symmetry.space_group_name_H-M   'P 1'
#
loop_
_entity.id
_entity.type
_entity.pdbx_description
1 polymer ?
#
loop_
_entity_poly.entity_id
_entity_poly.type
_entity_poly.pdbx_seq_one_letter_code
_entity_poly.pdbx_strand_id
1 'polypeptide(L)'
;VALYIVDNIRPVLERENLGPARHKIHDLFMEHVMQHAPGYKKLMSWTDHPIMPTPGAVGLLVEKVARSENIDVLGVDIGGATTDVFSVFGGVFNRTVSANLGMSYSISNVLVSAGVENILRWVPFSIDENDLKNRIRNKMIRPTTIPQTLEELIIEQAIAREALRLAFEHHKTMAVGLKGVQQERTISEAFAQTLSGATLVDMMSLALIIGSGGVLSHAPRRVQSALMMLDAFQPEGVTMLSVDSIFMMPHLGVLSEVNEKAATEVFDRDCLIRLGSSICPVGLDKEGKKCIDIVITKNDGTKIEKSVNFGELIRIPLGVGEKAKAIIEPTKNFDVGAGKGKRLETEVEGGVVGVIIDCRGRPLNIPSDPKERVEKLSSWVRALDVYPMEPYERLLKR
;
A
#
# COMPACT_ATOMS: atom_id res chain seq x y z
N VAL A 1 11.81 33.94 -24.01
CA VAL A 1 11.24 33.38 -22.76
C VAL A 1 9.75 33.22 -22.99
N ALA A 2 9.22 32.00 -22.92
CA ALA A 2 7.78 31.76 -23.06
C ALA A 2 7.11 31.94 -21.70
N LEU A 3 5.98 32.67 -21.65
CA LEU A 3 5.14 32.84 -20.47
C LEU A 3 3.81 32.13 -20.72
N TYR A 4 3.40 31.26 -19.81
CA TYR A 4 2.12 30.58 -19.84
C TYR A 4 1.29 31.00 -18.64
N ILE A 5 0.05 31.42 -18.88
CA ILE A 5 -0.89 31.83 -17.85
C ILE A 5 -1.98 30.76 -17.79
N VAL A 6 -2.29 30.28 -16.59
CA VAL A 6 -3.36 29.31 -16.30
C VAL A 6 -4.27 29.88 -15.23
N ASP A 7 -5.42 29.23 -15.02
CA ASP A 7 -6.35 29.59 -13.96
C ASP A 7 -5.66 29.62 -12.59
N ASN A 8 -6.12 30.54 -11.74
CA ASN A 8 -5.63 30.68 -10.38
C ASN A 8 -5.85 29.36 -9.60
N ILE A 9 -4.78 28.83 -8.99
CA ILE A 9 -4.81 27.62 -8.17
C ILE A 9 -5.70 27.74 -6.93
N ARG A 10 -6.06 28.98 -6.54
CA ARG A 10 -6.98 29.28 -5.44
C ARG A 10 -7.82 30.51 -5.81
N PRO A 11 -8.86 30.34 -6.67
CA PRO A 11 -9.68 31.46 -7.12
C PRO A 11 -10.40 32.19 -5.98
N VAL A 12 -10.79 31.44 -4.95
CA VAL A 12 -11.33 31.92 -3.67
C VAL A 12 -10.65 31.17 -2.53
N LEU A 13 -10.68 31.70 -1.30
CA LEU A 13 -9.96 31.11 -0.17
C LEU A 13 -10.43 29.68 0.13
N GLU A 14 -11.71 29.38 -0.08
CA GLU A 14 -12.38 28.13 0.25
C GLU A 14 -12.23 27.05 -0.84
N ARG A 15 -11.58 27.35 -1.97
CA ARG A 15 -11.52 26.43 -3.11
C ARG A 15 -10.16 26.41 -3.80
N GLU A 16 -9.59 25.22 -3.89
CA GLU A 16 -8.43 24.95 -4.75
C GLU A 16 -8.86 24.55 -6.17
N ASN A 17 -8.07 24.97 -7.16
CA ASN A 17 -8.19 24.58 -8.56
C ASN A 17 -6.81 24.19 -9.10
N LEU A 18 -6.26 23.07 -8.63
CA LEU A 18 -4.88 22.66 -8.93
C LEU A 18 -4.70 22.08 -10.35
N GLY A 19 -5.79 21.64 -10.98
CA GLY A 19 -5.79 20.94 -12.27
C GLY A 19 -5.10 21.71 -13.39
N PRO A 20 -5.53 22.95 -13.72
CA PRO A 20 -4.96 23.74 -14.81
C PRO A 20 -3.44 23.93 -14.71
N ALA A 21 -2.94 24.26 -13.52
CA ALA A 21 -1.51 24.40 -13.27
C ALA A 21 -0.75 23.07 -13.39
N ARG A 22 -1.27 21.98 -12.82
CA ARG A 22 -0.66 20.65 -12.93
C ARG A 22 -0.59 20.17 -14.37
N HIS A 23 -1.66 20.33 -15.15
CA HIS A 23 -1.69 19.96 -16.56
C HIS A 23 -0.67 20.77 -17.35
N LYS A 24 -0.61 22.10 -17.17
CA LYS A 24 0.35 22.90 -17.93
C LYS A 24 1.80 22.62 -17.57
N ILE A 25 2.11 22.38 -16.30
CA ILE A 25 3.45 21.95 -15.88
C ILE A 25 3.80 20.60 -16.54
N HIS A 26 2.85 19.67 -16.59
CA HIS A 26 3.04 18.39 -17.24
C HIS A 26 3.31 18.54 -18.74
N ASP A 27 2.49 19.32 -19.45
CA ASP A 27 2.67 19.58 -20.89
C ASP A 27 4.07 20.16 -21.17
N LEU A 28 4.51 21.14 -20.37
CA LEU A 28 5.82 21.75 -20.52
C LEU A 28 6.96 20.76 -20.23
N PHE A 29 6.78 19.85 -19.27
CA PHE A 29 7.73 18.79 -19.01
C PHE A 29 7.82 17.83 -20.22
N MET A 30 6.68 17.47 -20.82
CA MET A 30 6.67 16.61 -22.01
C MET A 30 7.31 17.31 -23.22
N GLU A 31 6.94 18.56 -23.49
CA GLU A 31 7.41 19.37 -24.62
C GLU A 31 8.89 19.75 -24.51
N HIS A 32 9.41 20.03 -23.31
CA HIS A 32 10.76 20.60 -23.17
C HIS A 32 11.77 19.64 -22.55
N VAL A 33 11.35 18.70 -21.70
CA VAL A 33 12.27 17.73 -21.08
C VAL A 33 12.22 16.42 -21.84
N MET A 34 11.04 15.81 -21.96
CA MET A 34 10.91 14.50 -22.58
C MET A 34 11.19 14.50 -24.08
N GLN A 35 10.92 15.59 -24.80
CA GLN A 35 11.30 15.70 -26.22
C GLN A 35 12.81 15.52 -26.50
N HIS A 36 13.65 15.74 -25.50
CA HIS A 36 15.11 15.52 -25.58
C HIS A 36 15.54 14.13 -25.13
N ALA A 37 14.63 13.32 -24.59
CA ALA A 37 14.94 11.95 -24.18
C ALA A 37 15.27 11.09 -25.42
N PRO A 38 16.35 10.30 -25.39
CA PRO A 38 16.73 9.44 -26.49
C PRO A 38 15.58 8.53 -26.94
N GLY A 39 15.26 8.56 -28.24
CA GLY A 39 14.20 7.74 -28.84
C GLY A 39 12.78 8.30 -28.71
N TYR A 40 12.53 9.33 -27.89
CA TYR A 40 11.17 9.85 -27.65
C TYR A 40 10.47 10.35 -28.92
N LYS A 41 11.16 11.13 -29.77
CA LYS A 41 10.62 11.58 -31.07
C LYS A 41 10.22 10.43 -31.99
N LYS A 42 11.00 9.34 -31.97
CA LYS A 42 10.71 8.14 -32.76
C LYS A 42 9.46 7.43 -32.21
N LEU A 43 9.36 7.29 -30.89
CA LEU A 43 8.18 6.70 -30.24
C LEU A 43 6.92 7.52 -30.52
N MET A 44 6.98 8.85 -30.44
CA MET A 44 5.85 9.72 -30.79
C MET A 44 5.37 9.49 -32.23
N SER A 45 6.27 9.23 -33.18
CA SER A 45 5.89 8.95 -34.57
C SER A 45 5.24 7.57 -34.77
N TRP A 46 5.29 6.69 -33.77
CA TRP A 46 4.73 5.34 -33.83
C TRP A 46 3.34 5.24 -33.19
N THR A 47 2.87 6.29 -32.50
CA THR A 47 1.65 6.24 -31.71
C THR A 47 0.70 7.37 -32.12
N ASP A 48 -0.55 7.03 -32.40
CA ASP A 48 -1.60 8.02 -32.71
C ASP A 48 -2.22 8.67 -31.45
N HIS A 49 -1.88 8.16 -30.26
CA HIS A 49 -2.34 8.67 -28.98
C HIS A 49 -1.18 9.31 -28.19
N PRO A 50 -1.41 10.39 -27.41
CA PRO A 50 -0.37 11.01 -26.60
C PRO A 50 0.34 10.03 -25.66
N ILE A 51 1.66 10.17 -25.54
CA ILE A 51 2.45 9.35 -24.60
C ILE A 51 2.10 9.78 -23.18
N MET A 52 1.54 8.84 -22.42
CA MET A 52 1.19 9.04 -21.02
C MET A 52 2.32 8.55 -20.09
N PRO A 53 2.67 9.30 -19.03
CA PRO A 53 3.60 8.79 -18.03
C PRO A 53 2.93 7.70 -17.18
N THR A 54 3.71 6.73 -16.68
CA THR A 54 3.23 5.64 -15.83
C THR A 54 2.34 6.10 -14.66
N PRO A 55 2.71 7.14 -13.87
CA PRO A 55 1.84 7.61 -12.79
C PRO A 55 0.55 8.30 -13.28
N GLY A 56 0.51 8.72 -14.53
CA GLY A 56 -0.73 9.19 -15.18
C GLY A 56 -1.70 8.02 -15.36
N ALA A 57 -1.22 6.99 -16.05
CA ALA A 57 -2.04 5.84 -16.42
C ALA A 57 -2.52 5.03 -15.21
N VAL A 58 -1.62 4.75 -14.25
CA VAL A 58 -1.99 4.03 -13.01
C VAL A 58 -3.02 4.84 -12.21
N GLY A 59 -2.85 6.16 -12.12
CA GLY A 59 -3.78 7.04 -11.42
C GLY A 59 -5.20 7.00 -11.99
N LEU A 60 -5.34 6.97 -13.32
CA LEU A 60 -6.65 6.85 -13.98
C LEU A 60 -7.38 5.56 -13.57
N LEU A 61 -6.69 4.43 -13.53
CA LEU A 61 -7.31 3.17 -13.10
C LEU A 61 -7.73 3.19 -11.64
N VAL A 62 -6.86 3.68 -10.75
CA VAL A 62 -7.20 3.78 -9.31
C VAL A 62 -8.43 4.66 -9.11
N GLU A 63 -8.51 5.79 -9.81
CA GLU A 63 -9.67 6.67 -9.75
C GLU A 63 -10.93 6.02 -10.32
N LYS A 64 -10.82 5.26 -11.42
CA LYS A 64 -11.95 4.52 -12.01
C LYS A 64 -12.47 3.43 -11.07
N VAL A 65 -11.58 2.65 -10.43
CA VAL A 65 -11.98 1.64 -9.44
C VAL A 65 -12.73 2.29 -8.29
N ALA A 66 -12.16 3.35 -7.70
CA ALA A 66 -12.79 4.07 -6.59
C ALA A 66 -14.17 4.62 -6.95
N ARG A 67 -14.33 5.19 -8.15
CA ARG A 67 -15.62 5.74 -8.63
C ARG A 67 -16.65 4.65 -8.96
N SER A 68 -16.22 3.58 -9.62
CA SER A 68 -17.13 2.51 -10.08
C SER A 68 -17.65 1.65 -8.93
N GLU A 69 -16.80 1.36 -7.95
CA GLU A 69 -17.18 0.62 -6.75
C GLU A 69 -17.71 1.56 -5.64
N ASN A 70 -17.55 2.89 -5.80
CA ASN A 70 -17.90 3.91 -4.80
C ASN A 70 -17.25 3.64 -3.43
N ILE A 71 -15.92 3.47 -3.45
CA ILE A 71 -15.11 3.13 -2.28
C ILE A 71 -13.85 3.99 -2.19
N ASP A 72 -13.28 4.03 -0.98
CA ASP A 72 -11.96 4.61 -0.77
C ASP A 72 -10.86 3.59 -1.12
N VAL A 73 -9.85 4.04 -1.87
CA VAL A 73 -8.81 3.18 -2.46
C VAL A 73 -7.44 3.79 -2.23
N LEU A 74 -6.47 2.93 -1.91
CA LEU A 74 -5.04 3.24 -1.90
C LEU A 74 -4.35 2.41 -2.98
N GLY A 75 -3.74 3.07 -3.96
CA GLY A 75 -2.87 2.44 -4.95
C GLY A 75 -1.40 2.74 -4.66
N VAL A 76 -0.53 1.75 -4.88
CA VAL A 76 0.92 1.97 -4.84
C VAL A 76 1.59 1.30 -6.03
N ASP A 77 2.58 1.97 -6.62
CA ASP A 77 3.47 1.40 -7.61
C ASP A 77 4.93 1.59 -7.19
N ILE A 78 5.59 0.51 -6.77
CA ILE A 78 6.97 0.54 -6.29
C ILE A 78 7.93 0.06 -7.40
N GLY A 79 8.56 1.04 -8.05
CA GLY A 79 9.51 0.83 -9.15
C GLY A 79 10.97 0.73 -8.72
N GLY A 80 11.85 0.65 -9.72
CA GLY A 80 13.30 0.61 -9.49
C GLY A 80 13.88 1.95 -8.99
N ALA A 81 13.30 3.07 -9.40
CA ALA A 81 13.78 4.42 -9.06
C ALA A 81 12.83 5.19 -8.15
N THR A 82 11.52 5.02 -8.34
CA THR A 82 10.46 5.80 -7.69
C THR A 82 9.41 4.90 -7.06
N THR A 83 8.69 5.43 -6.09
CA THR A 83 7.47 4.82 -5.54
C THR A 83 6.35 5.83 -5.64
N ASP A 84 5.31 5.46 -6.38
CA ASP A 84 4.14 6.30 -6.59
C ASP A 84 3.02 5.83 -5.67
N VAL A 85 2.36 6.78 -5.00
CA VAL A 85 1.20 6.51 -4.14
C VAL A 85 0.03 7.32 -4.65
N PHE A 86 -1.08 6.62 -4.81
CA PHE A 86 -2.36 7.13 -5.30
C PHE A 86 -3.39 6.90 -4.21
N SER A 87 -4.26 7.86 -3.97
CA SER A 87 -5.41 7.63 -3.11
C SER A 87 -6.65 8.29 -3.66
N VAL A 88 -7.79 7.68 -3.35
CA VAL A 88 -9.10 8.30 -3.47
C VAL A 88 -9.77 8.14 -2.11
N PHE A 89 -9.98 9.26 -1.44
CA PHE A 89 -10.71 9.31 -0.16
C PHE A 89 -11.84 10.33 -0.27
N GLY A 90 -13.06 9.91 0.05
CA GLY A 90 -14.24 10.78 -0.09
C GLY A 90 -14.43 11.31 -1.51
N GLY A 91 -14.03 10.51 -2.52
CA GLY A 91 -14.06 10.88 -3.94
C GLY A 91 -12.97 11.86 -4.39
N VAL A 92 -12.03 12.25 -3.52
CA VAL A 92 -10.92 13.16 -3.88
C VAL A 92 -9.69 12.35 -4.26
N PHE A 93 -9.24 12.51 -5.50
CA PHE A 93 -8.02 11.87 -6.00
C PHE A 93 -6.76 12.66 -5.63
N ASN A 94 -5.80 11.97 -5.00
CA ASN A 94 -4.46 12.48 -4.71
C ASN A 94 -3.40 11.54 -5.28
N ARG A 95 -2.29 12.13 -5.74
CA ARG A 95 -1.13 11.40 -6.26
C ARG A 95 0.16 12.05 -5.77
N THR A 96 1.11 11.22 -5.36
CA THR A 96 2.48 11.64 -5.04
C THR A 96 3.48 10.70 -5.67
N VAL A 97 4.57 11.27 -6.20
CA VAL A 97 5.70 10.54 -6.76
C VAL A 97 6.90 10.73 -5.83
N SER A 98 7.33 9.66 -5.16
CA SER A 98 8.53 9.70 -4.31
C SER A 98 9.76 9.35 -5.15
N ALA A 99 10.35 10.38 -5.77
CA ALA A 99 11.41 10.23 -6.78
C ALA A 99 12.69 9.50 -6.30
N ASN A 100 12.90 9.42 -4.98
CA ASN A 100 14.11 8.86 -4.38
C ASN A 100 13.86 7.56 -3.63
N LEU A 101 12.67 6.96 -3.71
CA LEU A 101 12.35 5.73 -3.00
C LEU A 101 12.07 4.64 -4.03
N GLY A 102 13.06 3.83 -4.37
CA GLY A 102 12.91 2.74 -5.35
C GLY A 102 13.78 1.53 -5.02
N MET A 103 13.44 0.37 -5.58
CA MET A 103 14.04 -0.92 -5.21
C MET A 103 15.27 -1.33 -6.02
N SER A 104 15.76 -0.46 -6.90
CA SER A 104 16.92 -0.74 -7.75
C SER A 104 17.83 0.48 -7.82
N TYR A 105 17.61 1.37 -8.79
CA TYR A 105 18.41 2.57 -9.03
C TYR A 105 18.50 3.51 -7.81
N SER A 106 17.46 3.57 -6.99
CA SER A 106 17.39 4.46 -5.81
C SER A 106 17.40 3.70 -4.47
N ILE A 107 17.79 2.42 -4.44
CA ILE A 107 17.70 1.60 -3.21
C ILE A 107 18.58 2.13 -2.06
N SER A 108 19.71 2.76 -2.38
CA SER A 108 20.55 3.40 -1.36
C SER A 108 19.90 4.65 -0.77
N ASN A 109 19.03 5.34 -1.51
CA ASN A 109 18.28 6.47 -0.96
C ASN A 109 17.23 5.99 0.05
N VAL A 110 16.62 4.81 -0.16
CA VAL A 110 15.75 4.18 0.84
C VAL A 110 16.54 3.93 2.13
N LEU A 111 17.77 3.40 2.04
CA LEU A 111 18.65 3.24 3.21
C LEU A 111 18.94 4.56 3.93
N VAL A 112 19.23 5.63 3.17
CA VAL A 112 19.50 6.96 3.76
C VAL A 112 18.26 7.54 4.43
N SER A 113 17.09 7.45 3.79
CA SER A 113 15.83 8.01 4.30
C SER A 113 15.25 7.20 5.47
N ALA A 114 15.34 5.87 5.42
CA ALA A 114 14.84 5.00 6.48
C ALA A 114 15.81 4.92 7.65
N GLY A 115 17.11 4.92 7.40
CA GLY A 115 18.12 4.51 8.36
C GLY A 115 18.21 2.99 8.48
N VAL A 116 19.41 2.50 8.83
CA VAL A 116 19.70 1.07 8.91
C VAL A 116 18.85 0.33 9.94
N GLU A 117 18.57 0.97 11.08
CA GLU A 117 17.78 0.40 12.17
C GLU A 117 16.34 0.07 11.73
N ASN A 118 15.72 0.96 10.95
CA ASN A 118 14.37 0.77 10.43
C ASN A 118 14.28 -0.31 9.34
N ILE A 119 15.39 -0.61 8.65
CA ILE A 119 15.44 -1.75 7.74
C ILE A 119 15.66 -3.05 8.55
N LEU A 120 16.63 -3.05 9.46
CA LEU A 120 16.97 -4.21 10.28
C LEU A 120 15.82 -4.68 11.18
N ARG A 121 14.88 -3.79 11.53
CA ARG A 121 13.72 -4.18 12.33
C ARG A 121 12.83 -5.25 11.67
N TRP A 122 12.96 -5.45 10.36
CA TRP A 122 12.23 -6.46 9.59
C TRP A 122 13.06 -7.70 9.27
N VAL A 123 14.34 -7.72 9.66
CA VAL A 123 15.26 -8.82 9.38
C VAL A 123 15.25 -9.79 10.58
N PRO A 124 14.74 -11.02 10.43
CA PRO A 124 14.58 -11.99 11.51
C PRO A 124 15.85 -12.81 11.76
N PHE A 125 17.02 -12.25 11.49
CA PHE A 125 18.30 -12.91 11.74
C PHE A 125 19.39 -11.85 11.98
N SER A 126 20.53 -12.29 12.51
CA SER A 126 21.68 -11.42 12.71
C SER A 126 22.37 -11.13 11.38
N ILE A 127 22.69 -9.88 11.12
CA ILE A 127 23.49 -9.45 9.98
C ILE A 127 24.33 -8.25 10.40
N ASP A 128 25.59 -8.21 9.95
CA ASP A 128 26.46 -7.05 10.15
C ASP A 128 25.93 -5.85 9.34
N GLU A 129 25.93 -4.68 9.95
CA GLU A 129 25.46 -3.47 9.28
C GLU A 129 26.25 -3.12 8.02
N ASN A 130 27.56 -3.36 8.00
CA ASN A 130 28.37 -3.06 6.82
C ASN A 130 28.08 -4.06 5.70
N ASP A 131 27.83 -5.33 6.03
CA ASP A 131 27.36 -6.31 5.04
C ASP A 131 26.03 -5.88 4.42
N LEU A 132 25.05 -5.49 5.24
CA LEU A 132 23.77 -4.97 4.74
C LEU A 132 23.97 -3.74 3.82
N LYS A 133 24.75 -2.75 4.26
CA LYS A 133 25.05 -1.54 3.48
C LYS A 133 25.74 -1.89 2.15
N ASN A 134 26.67 -2.85 2.15
CA ASN A 134 27.37 -3.29 0.95
C ASN A 134 26.43 -4.01 -0.03
N ARG A 135 25.53 -4.87 0.45
CA ARG A 135 24.51 -5.53 -0.39
C ARG A 135 23.58 -4.52 -1.06
N ILE A 136 23.12 -3.51 -0.32
CA ILE A 136 22.28 -2.43 -0.85
C ILE A 136 23.02 -1.63 -1.94
N ARG A 137 24.29 -1.27 -1.70
CA ARG A 137 25.11 -0.56 -2.69
C ARG A 137 25.37 -1.41 -3.93
N ASN A 138 25.63 -2.71 -3.76
CA ASN A 138 25.82 -3.65 -4.86
C ASN A 138 24.57 -3.78 -5.73
N LYS A 139 23.37 -3.81 -5.13
CA LYS A 139 22.10 -3.78 -5.86
C LYS A 139 21.94 -2.49 -6.67
N MET A 140 22.30 -1.34 -6.11
CA MET A 140 22.22 -0.05 -6.82
C MET A 140 23.10 -0.01 -8.07
N ILE A 141 24.32 -0.54 -8.01
CA ILE A 141 25.24 -0.58 -9.18
C ILE A 141 24.91 -1.70 -10.17
N ARG A 142 24.12 -2.70 -9.77
CA ARG A 142 23.62 -3.80 -10.60
C ARG A 142 22.10 -3.91 -10.48
N PRO A 143 21.34 -2.91 -10.97
CA PRO A 143 19.92 -2.74 -10.68
C PRO A 143 19.03 -3.89 -11.19
N THR A 144 19.53 -4.69 -12.12
CA THR A 144 18.81 -5.81 -12.74
C THR A 144 19.02 -7.15 -12.02
N THR A 145 19.80 -7.20 -10.94
CA THR A 145 19.93 -8.43 -10.15
C THR A 145 18.63 -8.74 -9.42
N ILE A 146 18.33 -10.03 -9.23
CA ILE A 146 17.21 -10.50 -8.42
C ILE A 146 17.75 -11.39 -7.29
N PRO A 147 17.09 -11.43 -6.11
CA PRO A 147 17.48 -12.31 -5.02
C PRO A 147 17.65 -13.76 -5.47
N GLN A 148 18.82 -14.34 -5.18
CA GLN A 148 19.12 -15.75 -5.47
C GLN A 148 19.01 -16.62 -4.21
N THR A 149 19.00 -16.00 -3.03
CA THR A 149 18.88 -16.68 -1.74
C THR A 149 17.69 -16.16 -0.94
N LEU A 150 17.20 -16.97 0.01
CA LEU A 150 16.13 -16.56 0.91
C LEU A 150 16.56 -15.37 1.79
N GLU A 151 17.83 -15.32 2.18
CA GLU A 151 18.41 -14.21 2.95
C GLU A 151 18.34 -12.89 2.17
N GLU A 152 18.79 -12.89 0.91
CA GLU A 152 18.69 -11.73 0.02
C GLU A 152 17.23 -11.31 -0.21
N LEU A 153 16.32 -12.27 -0.38
CA LEU A 153 14.89 -11.99 -0.56
C LEU A 153 14.31 -11.29 0.66
N ILE A 154 14.62 -11.78 1.87
CA ILE A 154 14.13 -11.17 3.12
C ILE A 154 14.69 -9.75 3.27
N ILE A 155 15.97 -9.53 2.94
CA ILE A 155 16.59 -8.20 2.99
C ILE A 155 15.93 -7.25 1.98
N GLU A 156 15.72 -7.66 0.73
CA GLU A 156 15.05 -6.81 -0.26
C GLU A 156 13.61 -6.50 0.16
N GLN A 157 12.88 -7.46 0.73
CA GLN A 157 11.53 -7.22 1.24
C GLN A 157 11.51 -6.35 2.51
N ALA A 158 12.55 -6.39 3.34
CA ALA A 158 12.70 -5.47 4.48
C ALA A 158 12.87 -4.02 3.99
N ILE A 159 13.68 -3.81 2.94
CA ILE A 159 13.87 -2.49 2.33
C ILE A 159 12.58 -2.01 1.64
N ALA A 160 11.84 -2.91 0.98
CA ALA A 160 10.57 -2.59 0.34
C ALA A 160 9.53 -2.08 1.34
N ARG A 161 9.42 -2.69 2.53
CA ARG A 161 8.54 -2.19 3.60
C ARG A 161 8.85 -0.75 3.97
N GLU A 162 10.13 -0.39 4.08
CA GLU A 162 10.53 0.98 4.39
C GLU A 162 10.28 1.96 3.24
N ALA A 163 10.54 1.55 2.00
CA ALA A 163 10.24 2.36 0.83
C ALA A 163 8.74 2.69 0.74
N LEU A 164 7.88 1.67 0.92
CA LEU A 164 6.43 1.81 0.93
C LEU A 164 5.95 2.68 2.08
N ARG A 165 6.45 2.45 3.31
CA ARG A 165 6.09 3.24 4.50
C ARG A 165 6.45 4.72 4.31
N LEU A 166 7.67 5.02 3.89
CA LEU A 166 8.14 6.39 3.69
C LEU A 166 7.38 7.09 2.56
N ALA A 167 7.12 6.39 1.45
CA ALA A 167 6.33 6.94 0.35
C ALA A 167 4.89 7.26 0.80
N PHE A 168 4.31 6.41 1.64
CA PHE A 168 2.97 6.63 2.19
C PHE A 168 2.93 7.76 3.24
N GLU A 169 3.94 7.87 4.08
CA GLU A 169 4.08 9.01 5.01
C GLU A 169 4.17 10.33 4.25
N HIS A 170 4.98 10.38 3.20
CA HIS A 170 5.05 11.54 2.31
C HIS A 170 3.70 11.80 1.61
N HIS A 171 2.99 10.75 1.19
CA HIS A 171 1.66 10.91 0.62
C HIS A 171 0.67 11.59 1.59
N LYS A 172 0.63 11.15 2.85
CA LYS A 172 -0.25 11.72 3.88
C LYS A 172 0.03 13.19 4.20
N THR A 173 1.25 13.69 4.00
CA THR A 173 1.55 15.13 4.20
C THR A 173 1.09 16.00 3.05
N MET A 174 0.85 15.41 1.88
CA MET A 174 0.47 16.09 0.64
C MET A 174 -1.02 15.93 0.32
N ALA A 175 -1.62 14.80 0.68
CA ALA A 175 -3.05 14.54 0.57
C ALA A 175 -3.77 15.14 1.77
N VAL A 176 -3.81 16.47 1.86
CA VAL A 176 -4.40 17.21 2.99
C VAL A 176 -5.57 18.07 2.54
N GLY A 177 -6.51 18.31 3.46
CA GLY A 177 -7.57 19.30 3.25
C GLY A 177 -7.03 20.74 3.19
N LEU A 178 -7.89 21.67 2.80
CA LEU A 178 -7.55 23.08 2.64
C LEU A 178 -6.93 23.70 3.91
N LYS A 179 -5.81 24.41 3.73
CA LYS A 179 -5.15 25.17 4.81
C LYS A 179 -5.60 26.64 4.80
N GLY A 180 -5.87 27.18 5.98
CA GLY A 180 -6.14 28.62 6.16
C GLY A 180 -7.54 29.09 5.76
N VAL A 181 -8.55 28.22 5.80
CA VAL A 181 -9.97 28.59 5.61
C VAL A 181 -10.61 28.76 6.99
N GLN A 182 -11.33 29.86 7.23
CA GLN A 182 -12.27 29.94 8.36
C GLN A 182 -13.42 29.00 8.04
N GLN A 183 -13.42 27.79 8.62
CA GLN A 183 -14.58 26.90 8.53
C GLN A 183 -15.77 27.60 9.19
N GLU A 184 -16.88 27.77 8.46
CA GLU A 184 -18.17 28.10 9.06
C GLU A 184 -18.59 26.90 9.91
N ARG A 185 -18.30 26.96 11.21
CA ARG A 185 -18.53 25.85 12.13
C ARG A 185 -20.02 25.75 12.45
N THR A 186 -20.61 24.59 12.17
CA THR A 186 -21.82 24.19 12.89
C THR A 186 -21.46 23.77 14.32
N ILE A 187 -22.41 23.88 15.27
CA ILE A 187 -22.19 23.52 16.68
C ILE A 187 -21.70 22.07 16.83
N SER A 188 -22.08 21.19 15.91
CA SER A 188 -21.65 19.77 15.89
C SER A 188 -20.19 19.59 15.46
N GLU A 189 -19.69 20.42 14.54
CA GLU A 189 -18.29 20.36 14.05
C GLU A 189 -17.30 21.00 15.04
N ALA A 190 -17.78 21.87 15.93
CA ALA A 190 -16.94 22.42 17.00
C ALA A 190 -16.45 21.34 18.00
N PHE A 191 -17.15 20.20 18.11
CA PHE A 191 -16.76 19.08 18.97
C PHE A 191 -15.82 18.09 18.27
N ALA A 192 -15.86 17.99 16.93
CA ALA A 192 -14.91 17.23 16.13
C ALA A 192 -13.74 18.16 15.76
N GLN A 193 -12.71 18.21 16.58
CA GLN A 193 -11.49 19.00 16.33
C GLN A 193 -10.69 18.50 15.11
N THR A 194 -11.22 18.63 13.88
CA THR A 194 -10.43 18.44 12.66
C THR A 194 -9.65 19.72 12.37
N LEU A 195 -8.34 19.68 12.65
CA LEU A 195 -7.41 20.77 12.35
C LEU A 195 -7.35 21.03 10.84
N SER A 196 -7.32 22.30 10.42
CA SER A 196 -7.06 22.66 9.02
C SER A 196 -5.76 22.02 8.54
N GLY A 197 -5.76 21.40 7.37
CA GLY A 197 -4.58 20.69 6.84
C GLY A 197 -4.35 19.28 7.40
N ALA A 198 -5.35 18.68 8.05
CA ALA A 198 -5.36 17.25 8.31
C ALA A 198 -5.30 16.44 7.00
N THR A 199 -4.72 15.24 7.08
CA THR A 199 -4.70 14.29 5.96
C THR A 199 -6.13 13.90 5.56
N LEU A 200 -6.38 13.78 4.26
CA LEU A 200 -7.60 13.22 3.69
C LEU A 200 -7.62 11.69 3.78
N VAL A 201 -6.45 11.08 3.99
CA VAL A 201 -6.31 9.63 4.16
C VAL A 201 -6.95 9.19 5.48
N ASP A 202 -8.09 8.51 5.37
CA ASP A 202 -8.79 7.84 6.47
C ASP A 202 -8.61 6.31 6.33
N MET A 203 -7.75 5.73 7.16
CA MET A 203 -7.44 4.30 7.04
C MET A 203 -8.59 3.40 7.47
N MET A 204 -9.55 3.89 8.24
CA MET A 204 -10.70 3.12 8.71
C MET A 204 -11.75 2.96 7.60
N SER A 205 -11.88 3.94 6.70
CA SER A 205 -12.78 3.86 5.55
C SER A 205 -12.16 3.14 4.35
N LEU A 206 -10.84 2.87 4.38
CA LEU A 206 -10.09 2.26 3.29
C LEU A 206 -10.60 0.85 2.96
N ALA A 207 -11.26 0.71 1.81
CA ALA A 207 -11.83 -0.55 1.38
C ALA A 207 -10.85 -1.41 0.58
N LEU A 208 -9.91 -0.80 -0.15
CA LEU A 208 -9.04 -1.51 -1.09
C LEU A 208 -7.62 -0.94 -1.13
N ILE A 209 -6.63 -1.84 -1.02
CA ILE A 209 -5.23 -1.56 -1.37
C ILE A 209 -4.87 -2.30 -2.66
N ILE A 210 -4.33 -1.58 -3.65
CA ILE A 210 -3.80 -2.11 -4.91
C ILE A 210 -2.29 -1.94 -4.93
N GLY A 211 -1.56 -3.06 -4.84
CA GLY A 211 -0.10 -3.09 -4.91
C GLY A 211 0.42 -3.41 -6.31
N SER A 212 1.26 -2.54 -6.86
CA SER A 212 1.95 -2.70 -8.14
C SER A 212 3.48 -2.57 -7.96
N GLY A 213 4.21 -3.02 -8.97
CA GLY A 213 5.67 -2.90 -9.05
C GLY A 213 6.37 -4.21 -8.75
N GLY A 214 7.59 -4.37 -9.28
CA GLY A 214 8.25 -5.68 -9.38
C GLY A 214 8.33 -6.47 -8.06
N VAL A 215 8.57 -5.78 -6.93
CA VAL A 215 8.67 -6.44 -5.61
C VAL A 215 7.32 -6.96 -5.08
N LEU A 216 6.20 -6.32 -5.45
CA LEU A 216 4.84 -6.76 -5.06
C LEU A 216 4.24 -7.73 -6.08
N SER A 217 4.37 -7.42 -7.38
CA SER A 217 3.81 -8.20 -8.49
C SER A 217 4.53 -9.52 -8.74
N HIS A 218 5.83 -9.63 -8.42
CA HIS A 218 6.62 -10.85 -8.62
C HIS A 218 7.17 -11.46 -7.33
N ALA A 219 6.56 -11.15 -6.17
CA ALA A 219 6.91 -11.83 -4.93
C ALA A 219 6.71 -13.36 -5.10
N PRO A 220 7.70 -14.20 -4.73
CA PRO A 220 7.61 -15.65 -4.91
C PRO A 220 6.36 -16.30 -4.32
N ARG A 221 5.83 -15.74 -3.23
CA ARG A 221 4.53 -16.12 -2.66
C ARG A 221 3.69 -14.86 -2.44
N ARG A 222 2.42 -14.89 -2.85
CA ARG A 222 1.50 -13.75 -2.74
C ARG A 222 1.27 -13.24 -1.31
N VAL A 223 1.42 -14.11 -0.32
CA VAL A 223 1.38 -13.73 1.10
C VAL A 223 2.50 -12.77 1.50
N GLN A 224 3.64 -12.78 0.79
CA GLN A 224 4.74 -11.84 1.03
C GLN A 224 4.34 -10.42 0.62
N SER A 225 3.65 -10.27 -0.51
CA SER A 225 3.08 -8.98 -0.95
C SER A 225 2.02 -8.49 0.04
N ALA A 226 1.12 -9.37 0.48
CA ALA A 226 0.12 -9.03 1.50
C ALA A 226 0.79 -8.52 2.78
N LEU A 227 1.79 -9.26 3.29
CA LEU A 227 2.49 -8.91 4.52
C LEU A 227 3.25 -7.58 4.39
N MET A 228 3.96 -7.34 3.27
CA MET A 228 4.63 -6.06 3.05
C MET A 228 3.66 -4.88 3.04
N MET A 229 2.47 -5.03 2.44
CA MET A 229 1.44 -3.98 2.44
C MET A 229 0.83 -3.78 3.83
N LEU A 230 0.56 -4.85 4.58
CA LEU A 230 0.10 -4.77 5.98
C LEU A 230 1.12 -4.04 6.86
N ASP A 231 2.40 -4.35 6.68
CA ASP A 231 3.51 -3.78 7.45
C ASP A 231 3.74 -2.30 7.13
N ALA A 232 3.67 -1.92 5.85
CA ALA A 232 3.95 -0.57 5.41
C ALA A 232 2.78 0.40 5.60
N PHE A 233 1.57 -0.03 5.27
CA PHE A 233 0.39 0.84 5.25
C PHE A 233 -0.43 0.74 6.52
N GLN A 234 -0.34 -0.38 7.26
CA GLN A 234 -1.06 -0.59 8.51
C GLN A 234 -2.56 -0.26 8.38
N PRO A 235 -3.31 -0.96 7.49
CA PRO A 235 -4.74 -0.71 7.33
C PRO A 235 -5.50 -0.88 8.65
N GLU A 236 -6.67 -0.25 8.71
CA GLU A 236 -7.54 -0.19 9.89
C GLU A 236 -8.92 -0.72 9.54
N GLY A 237 -9.54 -1.51 10.42
CA GLY A 237 -10.84 -2.11 10.14
C GLY A 237 -10.74 -3.26 9.13
N VAL A 238 -11.59 -3.26 8.10
CA VAL A 238 -11.64 -4.32 7.09
C VAL A 238 -11.27 -3.76 5.73
N THR A 239 -10.19 -4.27 5.15
CA THR A 239 -9.63 -3.78 3.88
C THR A 239 -9.29 -4.95 2.97
N MET A 240 -9.69 -4.88 1.70
CA MET A 240 -9.27 -5.83 0.68
C MET A 240 -7.82 -5.54 0.24
N LEU A 241 -6.97 -6.57 0.22
CA LEU A 241 -5.63 -6.48 -0.35
C LEU A 241 -5.62 -7.07 -1.76
N SER A 242 -4.99 -6.38 -2.69
CA SER A 242 -4.85 -6.83 -4.08
C SER A 242 -3.50 -6.45 -4.66
N VAL A 243 -3.08 -7.14 -5.71
CA VAL A 243 -1.88 -6.79 -6.48
C VAL A 243 -2.13 -6.85 -7.98
N ASP A 244 -1.46 -5.99 -8.73
CA ASP A 244 -1.31 -6.13 -10.17
C ASP A 244 -0.40 -7.33 -10.46
N SER A 245 -0.89 -8.30 -11.23
CA SER A 245 -0.23 -9.57 -11.50
C SER A 245 1.05 -9.43 -12.33
N ILE A 246 1.05 -8.55 -13.33
CA ILE A 246 2.08 -8.45 -14.37
C ILE A 246 2.39 -7.00 -14.79
N PHE A 247 2.16 -6.02 -13.91
CA PHE A 247 2.44 -4.61 -14.17
C PHE A 247 1.67 -4.06 -15.38
N MET A 248 0.39 -4.44 -15.49
CA MET A 248 -0.50 -4.04 -16.57
C MET A 248 -1.27 -2.76 -16.28
N MET A 249 -1.29 -2.28 -15.04
CA MET A 249 -1.97 -1.02 -14.70
C MET A 249 -1.57 0.16 -15.59
N PRO A 250 -0.28 0.39 -15.92
CA PRO A 250 0.07 1.50 -16.82
C PRO A 250 -0.48 1.30 -18.24
N HIS A 251 -0.45 0.07 -18.76
CA HIS A 251 -0.93 -0.23 -20.10
C HIS A 251 -2.45 -0.09 -20.20
N LEU A 252 -3.16 -0.62 -19.20
CA LEU A 252 -4.62 -0.56 -19.13
C LEU A 252 -5.13 0.86 -18.83
N GLY A 253 -4.36 1.67 -18.09
CA GLY A 253 -4.69 3.08 -17.90
C GLY A 253 -4.70 3.85 -19.22
N VAL A 254 -3.69 3.64 -20.08
CA VAL A 254 -3.68 4.21 -21.44
C VAL A 254 -4.82 3.65 -22.29
N LEU A 255 -5.05 2.34 -22.26
CA LEU A 255 -6.15 1.72 -23.00
C LEU A 255 -7.51 2.28 -22.58
N SER A 256 -7.66 2.67 -21.31
CA SER A 256 -8.92 3.17 -20.76
C SER A 256 -9.36 4.52 -21.33
N GLU A 257 -8.46 5.28 -21.97
CA GLU A 257 -8.77 6.51 -22.73
C GLU A 257 -9.34 6.21 -24.13
N VAL A 258 -9.07 5.01 -24.66
CA VAL A 258 -9.51 4.59 -26.00
C VAL A 258 -10.74 3.68 -25.90
N ASN A 259 -10.69 2.70 -25.00
CA ASN A 259 -11.78 1.76 -24.73
C ASN A 259 -11.82 1.42 -23.24
N GLU A 260 -12.56 2.24 -22.51
CA GLU A 260 -12.74 2.10 -21.06
C GLU A 260 -13.26 0.71 -20.67
N LYS A 261 -14.30 0.22 -21.35
CA LYS A 261 -14.93 -1.05 -21.00
C LYS A 261 -13.94 -2.22 -21.10
N ALA A 262 -13.16 -2.27 -22.18
CA ALA A 262 -12.15 -3.31 -22.36
C ALA A 262 -11.05 -3.21 -21.31
N ALA A 263 -10.58 -2.00 -21.02
CA ALA A 263 -9.55 -1.78 -20.00
C ALA A 263 -9.99 -2.24 -18.62
N THR A 264 -11.21 -1.88 -18.19
CA THR A 264 -11.76 -2.28 -16.90
C THR A 264 -12.01 -3.79 -16.83
N GLU A 265 -12.57 -4.40 -17.87
CA GLU A 265 -12.83 -5.84 -17.87
C GLU A 265 -11.55 -6.67 -17.78
N VAL A 266 -10.50 -6.28 -18.51
CA VAL A 266 -9.18 -6.93 -18.43
C VAL A 266 -8.50 -6.64 -17.09
N PHE A 267 -8.66 -5.43 -16.56
CA PHE A 267 -8.09 -5.08 -15.25
C PHE A 267 -8.69 -5.96 -14.15
N ASP A 268 -10.02 -6.01 -14.06
CA ASP A 268 -10.73 -6.70 -12.99
C ASP A 268 -10.60 -8.22 -13.08
N ARG A 269 -10.61 -8.78 -14.30
CA ARG A 269 -10.61 -10.24 -14.49
C ARG A 269 -9.22 -10.85 -14.60
N ASP A 270 -8.29 -10.17 -15.27
CA ASP A 270 -7.03 -10.78 -15.67
C ASP A 270 -5.81 -10.21 -14.92
N CYS A 271 -5.89 -8.96 -14.47
CA CYS A 271 -4.72 -8.27 -13.90
C CYS A 271 -4.78 -8.12 -12.37
N LEU A 272 -5.96 -7.87 -11.82
CA LEU A 272 -6.13 -7.61 -10.39
C LEU A 272 -6.26 -8.91 -9.60
N ILE A 273 -5.15 -9.35 -9.00
CA ILE A 273 -5.17 -10.51 -8.11
C ILE A 273 -5.63 -10.08 -6.72
N ARG A 274 -6.84 -10.49 -6.34
CA ARG A 274 -7.32 -10.36 -4.95
C ARG A 274 -6.52 -11.31 -4.05
N LEU A 275 -5.79 -10.72 -3.10
CA LEU A 275 -5.05 -11.47 -2.08
C LEU A 275 -6.00 -11.96 -0.99
N GLY A 276 -6.99 -11.14 -0.65
CA GLY A 276 -8.04 -11.41 0.32
C GLY A 276 -8.19 -10.27 1.33
N SER A 277 -9.26 -10.33 2.11
CA SER A 277 -9.58 -9.32 3.11
C SER A 277 -8.63 -9.39 4.30
N SER A 278 -8.13 -8.24 4.75
CA SER A 278 -7.46 -8.09 6.03
C SER A 278 -8.40 -7.47 7.06
N ILE A 279 -8.40 -8.00 8.27
CA ILE A 279 -9.13 -7.48 9.43
C ILE A 279 -8.09 -6.98 10.43
N CYS A 280 -8.03 -5.68 10.66
CA CYS A 280 -6.98 -5.00 11.39
C CYS A 280 -7.57 -4.11 12.49
N PRO A 281 -7.79 -4.64 13.70
CA PRO A 281 -8.31 -3.86 14.82
C PRO A 281 -7.35 -2.73 15.23
N VAL A 282 -7.90 -1.55 15.46
CA VAL A 282 -7.18 -0.35 15.90
C VAL A 282 -7.19 -0.26 17.40
N GLY A 283 -6.01 -0.28 18.01
CA GLY A 283 -5.85 -0.24 19.45
C GLY A 283 -4.55 -0.86 19.90
N LEU A 284 -4.29 -0.77 21.20
CA LEU A 284 -3.13 -1.32 21.87
C LEU A 284 -3.56 -2.04 23.14
N ASP A 285 -2.91 -3.16 23.44
CA ASP A 285 -3.00 -3.82 24.74
C ASP A 285 -1.67 -4.52 25.07
N LYS A 286 -1.66 -5.32 26.13
CA LYS A 286 -0.53 -6.20 26.46
C LYS A 286 -0.54 -7.43 25.55
N GLU A 287 0.65 -7.82 25.13
CA GLU A 287 0.89 -9.05 24.36
C GLU A 287 0.17 -10.26 24.98
N GLY A 288 -0.45 -11.09 24.12
CA GLY A 288 -1.14 -12.31 24.53
C GLY A 288 -2.52 -12.11 25.17
N LYS A 289 -2.96 -10.86 25.43
CA LYS A 289 -4.35 -10.62 25.81
C LYS A 289 -5.28 -10.72 24.61
N LYS A 290 -6.53 -11.08 24.87
CA LYS A 290 -7.57 -11.13 23.84
C LYS A 290 -7.75 -9.79 23.11
N CYS A 291 -7.71 -9.82 21.79
CA CYS A 291 -7.96 -8.67 20.93
C CYS A 291 -9.40 -8.68 20.40
N ILE A 292 -9.76 -9.76 19.69
CA ILE A 292 -11.08 -9.94 19.07
C ILE A 292 -11.57 -11.39 19.17
N ASP A 293 -12.88 -11.58 19.17
CA ASP A 293 -13.51 -12.80 18.68
C ASP A 293 -14.01 -12.59 17.25
N ILE A 294 -13.95 -13.63 16.44
CA ILE A 294 -14.50 -13.60 15.08
C ILE A 294 -15.21 -14.90 14.75
N VAL A 295 -16.38 -14.75 14.11
CA VAL A 295 -17.13 -15.85 13.50
C VAL A 295 -17.27 -15.56 12.02
N ILE A 296 -16.66 -16.41 11.19
CA ILE A 296 -16.82 -16.36 9.73
C ILE A 296 -17.76 -17.49 9.32
N THR A 297 -18.88 -17.14 8.68
CA THR A 297 -19.85 -18.07 8.13
C THR A 297 -19.74 -18.08 6.61
N LYS A 298 -19.28 -19.20 6.06
CA LYS A 298 -19.19 -19.42 4.61
C LYS A 298 -20.58 -19.62 3.99
N ASN A 299 -20.66 -19.51 2.67
CA ASN A 299 -21.92 -19.67 1.93
C ASN A 299 -22.54 -21.07 2.05
N ASP A 300 -21.73 -22.10 2.30
CA ASP A 300 -22.16 -23.47 2.57
C ASP A 300 -22.69 -23.69 4.01
N GLY A 301 -22.68 -22.64 4.84
CA GLY A 301 -23.08 -22.68 6.24
C GLY A 301 -21.95 -23.08 7.20
N THR A 302 -20.76 -23.43 6.71
CA THR A 302 -19.60 -23.75 7.55
C THR A 302 -19.20 -22.53 8.38
N LYS A 303 -19.09 -22.71 9.70
CA LYS A 303 -18.65 -21.67 10.63
C LYS A 303 -17.22 -21.88 11.06
N ILE A 304 -16.44 -20.81 11.04
CA ILE A 304 -15.07 -20.75 11.56
C ILE A 304 -15.07 -19.75 12.71
N GLU A 305 -14.82 -20.24 13.91
CA GLU A 305 -14.76 -19.43 15.12
C GLU A 305 -13.31 -19.32 15.60
N LYS A 306 -12.86 -18.09 15.88
CA LYS A 306 -11.51 -17.81 16.38
C LYS A 306 -11.55 -16.72 17.45
N SER A 307 -10.84 -16.96 18.55
CA SER A 307 -10.42 -15.91 19.47
C SER A 307 -8.96 -15.59 19.16
N VAL A 308 -8.64 -14.32 18.91
CA VAL A 308 -7.30 -13.88 18.49
C VAL A 308 -6.75 -12.90 19.51
N ASN A 309 -5.50 -13.10 19.92
CA ASN A 309 -4.83 -12.27 20.90
C ASN A 309 -4.07 -11.11 20.24
N PHE A 310 -3.84 -10.07 21.03
CA PHE A 310 -3.01 -8.93 20.68
C PHE A 310 -1.58 -9.40 20.44
N GLY A 311 -1.04 -9.00 19.29
CA GLY A 311 0.27 -9.40 18.81
C GLY A 311 0.26 -10.55 17.79
N GLU A 312 -0.89 -11.19 17.55
CA GLU A 312 -1.01 -12.34 16.65
C GLU A 312 -1.37 -11.93 15.20
N LEU A 313 -0.92 -12.76 14.26
CA LEU A 313 -1.40 -12.80 12.88
C LEU A 313 -2.02 -14.18 12.65
N ILE A 314 -3.19 -14.22 12.01
CA ILE A 314 -3.85 -15.49 11.68
C ILE A 314 -4.34 -15.45 10.24
N ARG A 315 -4.17 -16.56 9.51
CA ARG A 315 -4.75 -16.77 8.18
C ARG A 315 -5.94 -17.71 8.26
N ILE A 316 -7.08 -17.29 7.73
CA ILE A 316 -8.26 -18.14 7.54
C ILE A 316 -8.37 -18.51 6.05
N PRO A 317 -8.42 -19.80 5.71
CA PRO A 317 -8.53 -20.24 4.32
C PRO A 317 -9.93 -19.93 3.76
N LEU A 318 -9.95 -18.97 2.83
CA LEU A 318 -11.11 -18.59 2.03
C LEU A 318 -10.63 -18.35 0.59
N GLY A 319 -11.19 -19.09 -0.36
CA GLY A 319 -10.71 -19.14 -1.73
C GLY A 319 -10.92 -17.85 -2.52
N VAL A 320 -10.37 -17.79 -3.74
CA VAL A 320 -10.55 -16.66 -4.66
C VAL A 320 -12.03 -16.51 -5.02
N GLY A 321 -12.59 -15.32 -4.82
CA GLY A 321 -14.00 -15.01 -5.05
C GLY A 321 -14.97 -15.60 -4.02
N GLU A 322 -14.48 -16.37 -3.03
CA GLU A 322 -15.32 -16.85 -1.94
C GLU A 322 -15.62 -15.70 -0.97
N LYS A 323 -16.90 -15.38 -0.84
CA LYS A 323 -17.43 -14.41 0.14
C LYS A 323 -17.97 -15.12 1.36
N ALA A 324 -17.83 -14.50 2.52
CA ALA A 324 -18.33 -15.00 3.79
C ALA A 324 -18.81 -13.86 4.69
N LYS A 325 -19.84 -14.12 5.49
CA LYS A 325 -20.28 -13.18 6.53
C LYS A 325 -19.35 -13.26 7.72
N ALA A 326 -18.83 -12.13 8.17
CA ALA A 326 -17.98 -12.02 9.34
C ALA A 326 -18.70 -11.23 10.45
N ILE A 327 -18.71 -11.81 11.65
CA ILE A 327 -19.08 -11.14 12.89
C ILE A 327 -17.79 -10.93 13.67
N ILE A 328 -17.42 -9.68 13.91
CA ILE A 328 -16.15 -9.30 14.55
C ILE A 328 -16.48 -8.59 15.86
N GLU A 329 -16.05 -9.14 16.98
CA GLU A 329 -16.32 -8.64 18.32
C GLU A 329 -15.00 -8.22 19.00
N PRO A 330 -14.60 -6.94 18.88
CA PRO A 330 -13.40 -6.46 19.55
C PRO A 330 -13.60 -6.29 21.05
N THR A 331 -12.52 -6.47 21.81
CA THR A 331 -12.53 -6.03 23.22
C THR A 331 -12.55 -4.50 23.30
N LYS A 332 -12.89 -3.97 24.49
CA LYS A 332 -13.11 -2.52 24.73
C LYS A 332 -11.97 -1.58 24.30
N ASN A 333 -10.75 -2.09 24.14
CA ASN A 333 -9.58 -1.30 23.77
C ASN A 333 -9.40 -1.17 22.25
N PHE A 334 -10.15 -1.95 21.46
CA PHE A 334 -9.98 -2.03 20.01
C PHE A 334 -11.23 -1.56 19.27
N ASP A 335 -11.00 -0.96 18.11
CA ASP A 335 -12.01 -0.57 17.13
C ASP A 335 -11.79 -1.35 15.83
N VAL A 336 -12.87 -1.72 15.17
CA VAL A 336 -12.85 -2.40 13.86
C VAL A 336 -13.68 -1.66 12.80
N GLY A 337 -14.14 -0.45 13.11
CA GLY A 337 -14.94 0.42 12.23
C GLY A 337 -16.33 0.75 12.77
N ALA A 338 -16.78 0.06 13.81
CA ALA A 338 -18.08 0.33 14.48
C ALA A 338 -17.96 1.17 15.76
N GLY A 339 -16.74 1.55 16.15
CA GLY A 339 -16.40 2.17 17.43
C GLY A 339 -15.76 1.17 18.40
N LYS A 340 -15.02 1.69 19.39
CA LYS A 340 -14.31 0.88 20.38
C LYS A 340 -15.21 -0.12 21.11
N GLY A 341 -14.81 -1.39 21.12
CA GLY A 341 -15.51 -2.50 21.76
C GLY A 341 -16.87 -2.83 21.16
N LYS A 342 -17.23 -2.23 20.01
CA LYS A 342 -18.51 -2.49 19.34
C LYS A 342 -18.33 -3.55 18.27
N ARG A 343 -19.28 -4.48 18.25
CA ARG A 343 -19.40 -5.51 17.22
C ARG A 343 -19.58 -4.88 15.85
N LEU A 344 -18.89 -5.45 14.85
CA LEU A 344 -19.09 -5.18 13.44
C LEU A 344 -19.58 -6.45 12.75
N GLU A 345 -20.65 -6.32 11.97
CA GLU A 345 -21.08 -7.35 11.02
C GLU A 345 -20.78 -6.85 9.61
N THR A 346 -20.05 -7.65 8.84
CA THR A 346 -19.64 -7.27 7.49
C THR A 346 -19.47 -8.50 6.60
N GLU A 347 -19.22 -8.28 5.32
CA GLU A 347 -18.78 -9.31 4.39
C GLU A 347 -17.25 -9.26 4.27
N VAL A 348 -16.62 -10.43 4.25
CA VAL A 348 -15.21 -10.58 3.89
C VAL A 348 -15.11 -11.48 2.66
N GLU A 349 -14.15 -11.17 1.82
CA GLU A 349 -13.83 -11.95 0.62
C GLU A 349 -12.42 -12.54 0.74
N GLY A 350 -12.31 -13.78 0.31
CA GLY A 350 -11.06 -14.53 0.23
C GLY A 350 -10.19 -14.10 -0.94
N GLY A 351 -9.20 -14.91 -1.26
CA GLY A 351 -8.25 -14.60 -2.31
C GLY A 351 -7.14 -15.62 -2.36
N VAL A 352 -6.07 -15.32 -3.11
CA VAL A 352 -4.92 -16.23 -3.22
C VAL A 352 -4.26 -16.49 -1.85
N VAL A 353 -4.38 -15.54 -0.91
CA VAL A 353 -3.89 -15.69 0.47
C VAL A 353 -5.01 -16.10 1.43
N GLY A 354 -6.25 -15.67 1.18
CA GLY A 354 -7.38 -15.85 2.07
C GLY A 354 -7.55 -14.65 3.02
N VAL A 355 -8.31 -14.83 4.10
CA VAL A 355 -8.57 -13.74 5.05
C VAL A 355 -7.46 -13.67 6.08
N ILE A 356 -6.87 -12.49 6.28
CA ILE A 356 -5.82 -12.25 7.27
C ILE A 356 -6.41 -11.48 8.45
N ILE A 357 -6.23 -11.98 9.66
CA ILE A 357 -6.53 -11.26 10.89
C ILE A 357 -5.21 -10.74 11.45
N ASP A 358 -5.07 -9.43 11.51
CA ASP A 358 -3.88 -8.74 12.00
C ASP A 358 -4.18 -8.02 13.32
N CYS A 359 -3.94 -8.72 14.43
CA CYS A 359 -4.10 -8.20 15.77
C CYS A 359 -2.80 -7.62 16.35
N ARG A 360 -1.81 -7.27 15.51
CA ARG A 360 -0.51 -6.76 15.97
C ARG A 360 -0.55 -5.34 16.51
N GLY A 361 -1.71 -4.68 16.42
CA GLY A 361 -1.94 -3.33 16.88
C GLY A 361 -1.72 -2.27 15.80
N ARG A 362 -2.31 -1.11 16.05
CA ARG A 362 -2.19 0.11 15.24
C ARG A 362 -2.01 1.29 16.21
N PRO A 363 -0.83 1.93 16.25
CA PRO A 363 0.35 1.63 15.44
C PRO A 363 1.00 0.28 15.81
N LEU A 364 1.61 -0.38 14.80
CA LEU A 364 2.40 -1.59 14.96
C LEU A 364 3.68 -1.28 15.74
N ASN A 365 3.91 -2.04 16.81
CA ASN A 365 5.15 -1.97 17.59
C ASN A 365 5.98 -3.24 17.41
N ILE A 366 7.24 -3.09 17.04
CA ILE A 366 8.19 -4.20 16.89
C ILE A 366 9.19 -4.10 18.04
N PRO A 367 9.47 -5.21 18.76
CA PRO A 367 10.47 -5.20 19.83
C PRO A 367 11.82 -4.66 19.35
N SER A 368 12.45 -3.83 20.18
CA SER A 368 13.80 -3.31 19.92
C SER A 368 14.89 -4.32 20.29
N ASP A 369 14.64 -5.19 21.28
CA ASP A 369 15.57 -6.26 21.62
C ASP A 369 15.71 -7.23 20.43
N PRO A 370 16.94 -7.51 19.95
CA PRO A 370 17.14 -8.36 18.78
C PRO A 370 16.56 -9.77 18.92
N LYS A 371 16.61 -10.40 20.10
CA LYS A 371 16.12 -11.77 20.28
C LYS A 371 14.60 -11.78 20.26
N GLU A 372 13.97 -10.90 21.05
CA GLU A 372 12.51 -10.75 21.07
C GLU A 372 11.97 -10.40 19.68
N ARG A 373 12.68 -9.53 18.95
CA ARG A 373 12.33 -9.17 17.57
C ARG A 373 12.35 -10.36 16.63
N VAL A 374 13.44 -11.13 16.64
CA VAL A 374 13.58 -12.32 15.78
C VAL A 374 12.49 -13.35 16.08
N GLU A 375 12.22 -13.61 17.35
CA GLU A 375 11.16 -14.52 17.78
C GLU A 375 9.78 -14.02 17.30
N LYS A 376 9.51 -12.72 17.49
CA LYS A 376 8.25 -12.10 17.10
C LYS A 376 8.02 -12.13 15.59
N LEU A 377 9.00 -11.69 14.80
CA LEU A 377 8.94 -11.75 13.33
C LEU A 377 8.76 -13.19 12.84
N SER A 378 9.47 -14.14 13.45
CA SER A 378 9.37 -15.55 13.07
C SER A 378 8.01 -16.14 13.42
N SER A 379 7.36 -15.69 14.49
CA SER A 379 5.98 -16.10 14.81
C SER A 379 5.02 -15.70 13.69
N TRP A 380 5.16 -14.49 13.13
CA TRP A 380 4.34 -13.99 12.03
C TRP A 380 4.63 -14.71 10.71
N VAL A 381 5.91 -14.97 10.43
CA VAL A 381 6.34 -15.76 9.27
C VAL A 381 5.71 -17.15 9.28
N ARG A 382 5.71 -17.82 10.43
CA ARG A 382 5.10 -19.15 10.60
C ARG A 382 3.58 -19.10 10.49
N ALA A 383 2.94 -18.12 11.13
CA ALA A 383 1.49 -18.01 11.16
C ALA A 383 0.87 -17.81 9.76
N LEU A 384 1.58 -17.14 8.86
CA LEU A 384 1.12 -16.90 7.49
C LEU A 384 1.78 -17.80 6.43
N ASP A 385 2.73 -18.68 6.81
CA ASP A 385 3.54 -19.49 5.89
C ASP A 385 4.23 -18.64 4.80
N VAL A 386 4.91 -17.58 5.24
CA VAL A 386 5.45 -16.52 4.37
C VAL A 386 6.58 -17.03 3.46
N TYR A 387 7.43 -17.90 3.98
CA TYR A 387 8.57 -18.50 3.27
C TYR A 387 8.53 -20.02 3.39
N PRO A 388 9.27 -20.78 2.55
CA PRO A 388 9.40 -22.22 2.79
C PRO A 388 10.07 -22.46 4.16
N MET A 389 9.38 -23.20 5.04
CA MET A 389 9.76 -23.30 6.45
C MET A 389 11.13 -23.95 6.67
N GLU A 390 11.47 -25.01 5.94
CA GLU A 390 12.77 -25.68 6.11
C GLU A 390 13.97 -24.74 5.85
N PRO A 391 14.11 -24.06 4.70
CA PRO A 391 15.21 -23.12 4.51
C PRO A 391 15.12 -21.90 5.44
N TYR A 392 13.93 -21.47 5.84
CA TYR A 392 13.76 -20.39 6.81
C TYR A 392 14.31 -20.76 8.19
N GLU A 393 13.96 -21.92 8.72
CA GLU A 393 14.47 -22.40 10.02
C GLU A 393 15.98 -22.69 9.98
N ARG A 394 16.54 -23.06 8.82
CA ARG A 394 18.00 -23.15 8.65
C ARG A 394 18.67 -21.78 8.71
N LEU A 395 18.02 -20.74 8.18
CA LEU A 395 18.54 -19.37 8.22
C LEU A 395 18.57 -18.82 9.65
N LEU A 396 17.54 -19.09 10.45
CA LEU A 396 17.47 -18.65 11.86
C LEU A 396 18.55 -19.27 12.78
N LYS A 397 19.13 -20.40 12.38
CA LYS A 397 20.16 -21.12 13.15
C LYS A 397 21.59 -20.68 12.83
N ARG A 398 21.77 -19.87 11.79
CA ARG A 398 23.06 -19.26 11.44
C ARG A 398 23.27 -18.03 12.30
#